data_AF-A0A938DSI4-F1
#
_entry.id   AF-A0A938DSI4-F1
#
_cell.length_a   1.000
_cell.length_b   1.000
_cell.length_c   1.000
_cell.angle_alpha   90.00
_cell.angle_beta   90.00
_cell.angle_gamma   90.00
#
_symmetry.space_group_name_H-M   'P 1'
#
loop_
_entity.id
_entity.type
_entity.pdbx_description
1 polymer ?
#
loop_
_entity_poly.entity_id
_entity_poly.type
_entity_poly.pdbx_seq_one_letter_code
_entity_poly.pdbx_strand_id
1 'polypeptide(L)'
;MGGVPTGTGSSTTSDTPPHRAAPGPPRPGASSSNYAFGNFHAHGHMAARDDLDAWIHLGDYTYEYANPGAGETYGEYRINDPVNEIRPLSDYRRRYACYRADADLQELHRLHPVIHVWDDHEFADDPFIGGASNHQAEDGDWNLRVAAALQAYSEWMPTRLDGNLIYRTLRHGDLATIVGVDRQRRFIWPEPDDGDLYLGRAQFDWLDSQLGAVTSDWTVLAQQSTFAATAPNRRSGGWGERDRGRVLTRSASSGPIWWS
;
A
#
# COMPACT_ATOMS: atom_id res chain seq x y z
N MET A 1 -33.03 -5.33 21.70
CA MET A 1 -32.16 -5.10 20.54
C MET A 1 -31.15 -6.23 20.50
N GLY A 2 -31.30 -7.15 19.55
CA GLY A 2 -30.34 -8.25 19.38
C GLY A 2 -29.08 -7.72 18.73
N GLY A 3 -27.92 -7.90 19.37
CA GLY A 3 -26.64 -7.53 18.77
C GLY A 3 -26.39 -8.37 17.53
N VAL A 4 -26.00 -7.73 16.42
CA VAL A 4 -25.49 -8.42 15.25
C VAL A 4 -24.12 -8.98 15.62
N PRO A 5 -23.89 -10.31 15.58
CA PRO A 5 -22.58 -10.88 15.85
C PRO A 5 -21.58 -10.39 14.78
N THR A 6 -20.44 -9.85 15.21
CA THR A 6 -19.30 -9.67 14.31
C THR A 6 -18.62 -11.03 14.11
N GLY A 7 -18.18 -11.35 12.89
CA GLY A 7 -17.46 -12.59 12.62
C GLY A 7 -16.21 -12.72 13.49
N THR A 8 -15.89 -13.93 13.96
CA THR A 8 -14.67 -14.19 14.72
C THR A 8 -13.45 -14.11 13.80
N GLY A 9 -12.62 -13.10 13.98
CA GLY A 9 -11.28 -13.01 13.39
C GLY A 9 -10.26 -13.77 14.24
N SER A 10 -9.26 -14.37 13.59
CA SER A 10 -8.12 -15.01 14.26
C SER A 10 -6.85 -14.30 13.79
N SER A 11 -6.01 -13.86 14.72
CA SER A 11 -4.67 -13.37 14.42
C SER A 11 -3.68 -13.93 15.42
N THR A 12 -2.53 -14.38 14.93
CA THR A 12 -1.42 -14.86 15.75
C THR A 12 -0.37 -13.76 15.86
N THR A 13 0.01 -13.39 17.08
CA THR A 13 1.20 -12.57 17.32
C THR A 13 2.43 -13.43 17.06
N SER A 14 3.36 -12.97 16.23
CA SER A 14 4.55 -13.73 15.85
C SER A 14 5.62 -13.72 16.94
N ASP A 15 5.32 -14.28 18.11
CA ASP A 15 6.36 -14.72 19.04
C ASP A 15 6.52 -16.23 18.87
N THR A 16 7.42 -16.60 17.95
CA THR A 16 7.93 -17.95 17.66
C THR A 16 6.87 -19.01 17.29
N PRO A 17 6.78 -19.46 16.02
CA PRO A 17 5.83 -20.51 15.65
C PRO A 17 6.20 -21.85 16.30
N PRO A 18 5.25 -22.61 16.89
CA PRO A 18 5.46 -24.00 17.21
C PRO A 18 5.49 -24.82 15.92
N HIS A 19 6.65 -25.40 15.60
CA HIS A 19 6.86 -26.50 14.65
C HIS A 19 5.75 -26.72 13.58
N ARG A 20 5.62 -25.79 12.62
CA ARG A 20 5.15 -26.09 11.27
C ARG A 20 6.37 -26.00 10.34
N ALA A 21 6.35 -26.70 9.21
CA ALA A 21 7.49 -26.90 8.30
C ALA A 21 8.36 -25.63 8.11
N ALA A 22 9.68 -25.80 7.95
CA ALA A 22 10.66 -24.72 7.84
C ALA A 22 10.12 -23.54 7.00
N PRO A 23 10.07 -22.31 7.53
CA PRO A 23 9.33 -21.24 6.90
C PRO A 23 10.03 -20.85 5.59
N GLY A 24 9.28 -20.93 4.49
CA GLY A 24 9.71 -20.38 3.20
C GLY A 24 9.66 -18.85 3.21
N PRO A 25 10.20 -18.18 2.18
CA PRO A 25 10.10 -16.73 2.09
C PRO A 25 8.63 -16.28 2.05
N PRO A 26 8.33 -15.03 2.46
CA PRO A 26 7.00 -14.45 2.34
C PRO A 26 6.46 -14.59 0.91
N ARG A 27 5.22 -15.02 0.76
CA ARG A 27 4.43 -15.10 -0.49
C ARG A 27 2.99 -14.71 -0.12
N PRO A 28 2.11 -14.20 -1.01
CA PRO A 28 2.24 -13.26 -2.12
C PRO A 28 1.92 -11.79 -1.71
N GLY A 29 2.22 -10.83 -2.60
CA GLY A 29 1.75 -9.43 -2.50
C GLY A 29 0.59 -9.15 -3.47
N ALA A 30 -0.21 -8.13 -3.17
CA ALA A 30 -1.29 -7.61 -4.01
C ALA A 30 -1.17 -6.09 -4.16
N SER A 31 -1.66 -5.53 -5.25
CA SER A 31 -1.80 -4.09 -5.47
C SER A 31 -2.92 -3.84 -6.48
N SER A 32 -3.36 -2.59 -6.59
CA SER A 32 -4.30 -2.16 -7.65
C SER A 32 -5.61 -2.95 -7.65
N SER A 33 -6.26 -2.98 -6.49
CA SER A 33 -7.49 -3.72 -6.22
C SER A 33 -8.72 -2.97 -6.73
N ASN A 34 -8.76 -2.62 -8.02
CA ASN A 34 -9.82 -1.77 -8.55
C ASN A 34 -11.18 -2.47 -8.61
N TYR A 35 -12.08 -2.10 -7.69
CA TYR A 35 -13.43 -2.65 -7.57
C TYR A 35 -14.23 -2.53 -8.86
N ALA A 36 -14.14 -1.40 -9.58
CA ALA A 36 -14.95 -1.14 -10.76
C ALA A 36 -14.54 -1.99 -11.99
N PHE A 37 -13.36 -2.63 -11.96
CA PHE A 37 -12.82 -3.42 -13.08
C PHE A 37 -12.98 -4.93 -12.92
N GLY A 38 -13.33 -5.44 -11.73
CA GLY A 38 -13.43 -6.88 -11.56
C GLY A 38 -13.86 -7.36 -10.18
N ASN A 39 -14.07 -8.67 -10.10
CA ASN A 39 -14.25 -9.35 -8.83
C ASN A 39 -12.90 -9.62 -8.16
N PHE A 40 -12.91 -9.65 -6.84
CA PHE A 40 -11.73 -9.88 -6.02
C PHE A 40 -11.39 -11.36 -5.84
N HIS A 41 -11.58 -12.18 -6.89
CA HIS A 41 -11.29 -13.62 -6.85
C HIS A 41 -9.83 -13.94 -6.50
N ALA A 42 -8.89 -13.06 -6.84
CA ALA A 42 -7.50 -13.19 -6.39
C ALA A 42 -7.38 -13.18 -4.85
N HIS A 43 -8.14 -12.29 -4.19
CA HIS A 43 -8.23 -12.26 -2.72
C HIS A 43 -8.89 -13.53 -2.17
N GLY A 44 -9.91 -14.06 -2.85
CA GLY A 44 -10.55 -15.33 -2.48
C GLY A 44 -9.58 -16.52 -2.58
N HIS A 45 -8.76 -16.57 -3.62
CA HIS A 45 -7.70 -17.56 -3.75
C HIS A 45 -6.62 -17.42 -2.68
N MET A 46 -6.27 -16.20 -2.27
CA MET A 46 -5.37 -15.97 -1.14
C MET A 46 -5.99 -16.41 0.18
N ALA A 47 -7.25 -16.09 0.42
CA ALA A 47 -7.98 -16.48 1.64
C ALA A 47 -8.10 -18.00 1.80
N ALA A 48 -8.14 -18.75 0.69
CA ALA A 48 -8.18 -20.21 0.71
C ALA A 48 -6.83 -20.87 1.06
N ARG A 49 -5.76 -20.09 1.25
CA ARG A 49 -4.43 -20.62 1.58
C ARG A 49 -4.24 -20.74 3.08
N ASP A 50 -3.88 -21.94 3.53
CA ASP A 50 -3.56 -22.21 4.94
C ASP A 50 -2.07 -22.05 5.28
N ASP A 51 -1.27 -21.54 4.33
CA ASP A 51 0.19 -21.37 4.43
C ASP A 51 0.63 -19.90 4.44
N LEU A 52 -0.29 -18.96 4.70
CA LEU A 52 0.00 -17.53 4.79
C LEU A 52 0.00 -17.04 6.24
N ASP A 53 1.14 -16.52 6.69
CA ASP A 53 1.25 -15.82 7.98
C ASP A 53 0.73 -14.37 7.90
N ALA A 54 0.87 -13.75 6.73
CA ALA A 54 0.39 -12.41 6.40
C ALA A 54 0.36 -12.23 4.88
N TRP A 55 -0.25 -11.14 4.42
CA TRP A 55 -0.17 -10.69 3.03
C TRP A 55 0.24 -9.22 2.96
N ILE A 56 0.88 -8.83 1.87
CA ILE A 56 1.35 -7.46 1.66
C ILE A 56 0.47 -6.80 0.60
N HIS A 57 -0.03 -5.60 0.88
CA HIS A 57 -0.72 -4.79 -0.12
C HIS A 57 0.10 -3.53 -0.39
N LEU A 58 0.47 -3.30 -1.65
CA LEU A 58 1.47 -2.30 -2.06
C LEU A 58 0.88 -0.94 -2.48
N GLY A 59 -0.42 -0.76 -2.27
CA GLY A 59 -1.14 0.48 -2.56
C GLY A 59 -2.24 0.27 -3.59
N ASP A 60 -3.02 1.32 -3.84
CA ASP A 60 -4.25 1.29 -4.63
C ASP A 60 -5.30 0.32 -4.06
N TYR A 61 -5.48 0.35 -2.74
CA TYR A 61 -6.48 -0.45 -2.04
C TYR A 61 -7.89 0.03 -2.38
N THR A 62 -8.04 1.34 -2.55
CA THR A 62 -9.22 1.99 -3.13
C THR A 62 -8.81 2.84 -4.31
N TYR A 63 -9.77 3.14 -5.18
CA TYR A 63 -9.64 4.17 -6.21
C TYR A 63 -10.62 5.30 -5.93
N GLU A 64 -10.26 6.53 -6.28
CA GLU A 64 -11.01 7.76 -6.02
C GLU A 64 -12.02 8.10 -7.11
N TYR A 65 -11.82 7.57 -8.32
CA TYR A 65 -12.55 7.89 -9.54
C TYR A 65 -14.07 7.82 -9.41
N ALA A 66 -14.76 8.65 -10.19
CA ALA A 66 -16.19 8.55 -10.43
C ALA A 66 -16.53 7.32 -11.29
N ASN A 67 -17.77 6.85 -11.20
CA ASN A 67 -18.26 5.80 -12.11
C ASN A 67 -18.52 6.36 -13.53
N PRO A 68 -18.58 5.49 -14.54
CA PRO A 68 -19.01 5.86 -15.88
C PRO A 68 -20.33 6.64 -15.89
N GLY A 69 -20.32 7.83 -16.51
CA GLY A 69 -21.48 8.71 -16.60
C GLY A 69 -21.67 9.68 -15.42
N ALA A 70 -20.81 9.62 -14.40
CA ALA A 70 -20.80 10.55 -13.26
C ALA A 70 -19.59 11.52 -13.30
N GLY A 71 -19.07 11.80 -14.49
CA GLY A 71 -17.89 12.66 -14.70
C GLY A 71 -16.71 11.92 -15.33
N GLU A 72 -16.76 10.58 -15.38
CA GLU A 72 -15.69 9.75 -15.93
C GLU A 72 -16.22 8.61 -16.82
N THR A 73 -15.31 7.83 -17.40
CA THR A 73 -15.57 6.61 -18.18
C THR A 73 -14.79 5.41 -17.64
N TYR A 74 -14.31 5.48 -16.40
CA TYR A 74 -13.36 4.55 -15.83
C TYR A 74 -14.07 3.43 -15.02
N GLY A 75 -13.90 2.18 -15.44
CA GLY A 75 -14.44 0.98 -14.77
C GLY A 75 -15.95 0.79 -14.89
N GLU A 76 -16.40 -0.19 -15.68
CA GLU A 76 -17.84 -0.42 -15.97
C GLU A 76 -18.41 -1.72 -15.39
N TYR A 77 -17.58 -2.54 -14.75
CA TYR A 77 -17.98 -3.89 -14.33
C TYR A 77 -18.76 -3.89 -13.01
N ARG A 78 -18.36 -3.06 -12.05
CA ARG A 78 -19.06 -2.87 -10.76
C ARG A 78 -19.17 -1.39 -10.45
N ILE A 79 -20.23 -1.02 -9.73
CA ILE A 79 -20.51 0.37 -9.38
C ILE A 79 -19.91 0.69 -8.01
N ASN A 80 -19.01 1.67 -7.97
CA ASN A 80 -18.48 2.21 -6.73
C ASN A 80 -19.54 3.01 -5.96
N ASP A 81 -19.47 2.98 -4.63
CA ASP A 81 -20.18 3.90 -3.74
C ASP A 81 -19.17 4.83 -3.04
N PRO A 82 -19.33 6.17 -3.07
CA PRO A 82 -20.34 6.90 -3.83
C PRO A 82 -20.09 6.83 -5.34
N VAL A 83 -21.11 7.19 -6.12
CA VAL A 83 -21.05 7.14 -7.59
C VAL A 83 -20.10 8.18 -8.18
N ASN A 84 -19.92 9.31 -7.50
CA ASN A 84 -19.05 10.41 -7.91
C ASN A 84 -17.61 10.17 -7.45
N GLU A 85 -16.68 10.99 -7.96
CA GLU A 85 -15.32 11.05 -7.46
C GLU A 85 -15.30 11.44 -5.97
N ILE A 86 -14.47 10.76 -5.17
CA ILE A 86 -14.42 10.98 -3.72
C ILE A 86 -13.46 12.10 -3.35
N ARG A 87 -13.90 13.04 -2.52
CA ARG A 87 -13.09 14.18 -2.05
C ARG A 87 -13.28 14.50 -0.57
N PRO A 88 -14.49 14.72 -0.04
CA PRO A 88 -14.68 14.87 1.39
C PRO A 88 -14.55 13.54 2.13
N LEU A 89 -14.31 13.60 3.44
CA LEU A 89 -14.13 12.42 4.30
C LEU A 89 -15.30 11.43 4.25
N SER A 90 -16.54 11.91 4.12
CA SER A 90 -17.71 11.05 3.99
C SER A 90 -17.63 10.13 2.76
N ASP A 91 -17.04 10.62 1.68
CA ASP A 91 -16.97 9.90 0.42
C ASP A 91 -15.86 8.85 0.46
N TYR A 92 -14.69 9.18 1.04
CA TYR A 92 -13.65 8.18 1.31
C TYR A 92 -14.16 7.06 2.20
N ARG A 93 -14.87 7.36 3.30
CA ARG A 93 -15.46 6.33 4.18
C ARG A 93 -16.41 5.41 3.42
N ARG A 94 -17.25 5.97 2.54
CA ARG A 94 -18.16 5.20 1.69
C ARG A 94 -17.39 4.35 0.68
N ARG A 95 -16.32 4.86 0.07
CA ARG A 95 -15.47 4.09 -0.85
C ARG A 95 -14.80 2.91 -0.16
N TYR A 96 -14.22 3.12 1.02
CA TYR A 96 -13.70 2.02 1.82
C TYR A 96 -14.80 1.02 2.17
N ALA A 97 -15.97 1.47 2.63
CA ALA A 97 -17.09 0.56 2.91
C ALA A 97 -17.52 -0.24 1.68
N CYS A 98 -17.53 0.36 0.49
CA CYS A 98 -17.85 -0.29 -0.77
C CYS A 98 -16.86 -1.42 -1.09
N TYR A 99 -15.56 -1.14 -1.04
CA TYR A 99 -14.53 -2.14 -1.32
C TYR A 99 -14.54 -3.24 -0.26
N ARG A 100 -14.65 -2.86 1.02
CA ARG A 100 -14.73 -3.76 2.19
C ARG A 100 -16.01 -4.57 2.28
N ALA A 101 -17.00 -4.32 1.42
CA ALA A 101 -18.21 -5.14 1.31
C ALA A 101 -17.99 -6.40 0.46
N ASP A 102 -16.89 -6.47 -0.29
CA ASP A 102 -16.56 -7.65 -1.09
C ASP A 102 -16.25 -8.87 -0.21
N ALA A 103 -16.92 -9.99 -0.46
CA ALA A 103 -16.85 -11.19 0.38
C ALA A 103 -15.46 -11.84 0.38
N ASP A 104 -14.78 -11.85 -0.77
CA ASP A 104 -13.45 -12.45 -0.90
C ASP A 104 -12.42 -11.61 -0.11
N LEU A 105 -12.55 -10.28 -0.16
CA LEU A 105 -11.71 -9.37 0.61
C LEU A 105 -12.00 -9.42 2.11
N GLN A 106 -13.27 -9.51 2.50
CA GLN A 106 -13.66 -9.70 3.91
C GLN A 106 -13.04 -10.97 4.48
N GLU A 107 -13.11 -12.08 3.76
CA GLU A 107 -12.58 -13.37 4.22
C GLU A 107 -11.06 -13.34 4.33
N LEU A 108 -10.36 -12.76 3.34
CA LEU A 108 -8.90 -12.57 3.40
C LEU A 108 -8.49 -11.79 4.65
N HIS A 109 -9.15 -10.67 4.94
CA HIS A 109 -8.87 -9.88 6.14
C HIS A 109 -9.29 -10.57 7.45
N ARG A 110 -10.28 -11.46 7.42
CA ARG A 110 -10.70 -12.24 8.59
C ARG A 110 -9.65 -13.29 8.96
N LEU A 111 -9.01 -13.87 7.95
CA LEU A 111 -8.06 -14.98 8.08
C LEU A 111 -6.60 -14.55 8.22
N HIS A 112 -6.17 -13.51 7.51
CA HIS A 112 -4.77 -13.15 7.39
C HIS A 112 -4.51 -11.66 7.70
N PRO A 113 -3.54 -11.35 8.58
CA PRO A 113 -3.07 -9.98 8.78
C PRO A 113 -2.55 -9.36 7.48
N VAL A 114 -2.87 -8.08 7.27
CA VAL A 114 -2.34 -7.30 6.13
C VAL A 114 -1.18 -6.41 6.59
N ILE A 115 -0.12 -6.36 5.78
CA ILE A 115 0.93 -5.36 5.84
C ILE A 115 0.69 -4.40 4.68
N HIS A 116 0.24 -3.19 4.99
CA HIS A 116 -0.15 -2.22 3.98
C HIS A 116 0.85 -1.06 3.88
N VAL A 117 1.16 -0.67 2.64
CA VAL A 117 1.68 0.66 2.24
C VAL A 117 0.72 1.24 1.21
N TRP A 118 0.44 2.54 1.26
CA TRP A 118 -0.41 3.20 0.27
C TRP A 118 0.38 3.56 -0.98
N ASP A 119 -0.34 3.79 -2.07
CA ASP A 119 0.12 4.48 -3.27
C ASP A 119 -0.75 5.75 -3.48
N ASP A 120 -0.87 6.23 -4.70
CA ASP A 120 -1.54 7.49 -5.03
C ASP A 120 -3.06 7.42 -4.88
N HIS A 121 -3.70 6.33 -5.32
CA HIS A 121 -5.16 6.23 -5.35
C HIS A 121 -5.84 6.14 -3.97
N GLU A 122 -5.08 5.98 -2.89
CA GLU A 122 -5.58 6.27 -1.54
C GLU A 122 -5.94 7.75 -1.36
N PHE A 123 -5.36 8.64 -2.17
CA PHE A 123 -5.59 10.09 -2.18
C PHE A 123 -6.27 10.51 -3.49
N ALA A 124 -5.51 10.54 -4.58
CA ALA A 124 -5.94 10.87 -5.93
C ALA A 124 -4.79 10.54 -6.89
N ASP A 125 -5.12 10.14 -8.12
CA ASP A 125 -4.16 9.77 -9.17
C ASP A 125 -3.01 10.78 -9.32
N ASP A 126 -1.77 10.29 -9.34
CA ASP A 126 -0.53 11.05 -9.53
C ASP A 126 -0.44 12.38 -8.73
N PRO A 127 -0.27 12.34 -7.39
CA PRO A 127 -0.05 13.53 -6.58
C PRO A 127 1.21 14.29 -7.00
N PHE A 128 1.12 15.61 -6.92
CA PHE A 128 2.24 16.55 -7.00
C PHE A 128 2.11 17.59 -5.89
N ILE A 129 3.10 18.48 -5.77
CA ILE A 129 3.10 19.50 -4.72
C ILE A 129 1.88 20.42 -4.89
N GLY A 130 0.92 20.29 -3.98
CA GLY A 130 -0.30 21.11 -3.94
C GLY A 130 -1.49 20.59 -4.75
N GLY A 131 -1.43 19.40 -5.35
CA GLY A 131 -2.54 18.83 -6.11
C GLY A 131 -2.29 17.41 -6.60
N ALA A 132 -3.08 16.95 -7.57
CA ALA A 132 -2.94 15.64 -8.20
C ALA A 132 -3.48 15.68 -9.64
N SER A 133 -3.19 14.68 -10.48
CA SER A 133 -3.82 14.55 -11.81
C SER A 133 -5.34 14.60 -11.73
N ASN A 134 -5.89 14.04 -10.65
CA ASN A 134 -7.31 14.04 -10.33
C ASN A 134 -7.72 15.05 -9.25
N HIS A 135 -6.97 16.14 -9.06
CA HIS A 135 -7.37 17.19 -8.13
C HIS A 135 -6.82 18.56 -8.55
N GLN A 136 -7.71 19.42 -9.03
CA GLN A 136 -7.40 20.76 -9.51
C GLN A 136 -7.87 21.84 -8.54
N ALA A 137 -7.47 23.09 -8.77
CA ALA A 137 -7.78 24.20 -7.86
C ALA A 137 -9.30 24.42 -7.67
N GLU A 138 -10.09 24.12 -8.70
CA GLU A 138 -11.56 24.16 -8.66
C GLU A 138 -12.19 23.04 -7.82
N ASP A 139 -11.46 21.96 -7.53
CA ASP A 139 -11.95 20.82 -6.75
C ASP A 139 -11.85 21.04 -5.23
N GLY A 140 -11.23 22.14 -4.80
CA GLY A 140 -11.09 22.55 -3.41
C GLY A 140 -9.64 22.59 -2.93
N ASP A 141 -9.46 22.60 -1.62
CA ASP A 141 -8.14 22.58 -0.99
C ASP A 141 -7.60 21.15 -0.94
N TRP A 142 -6.47 20.92 -1.62
CA TRP A 142 -5.77 19.63 -1.66
C TRP A 142 -5.46 19.08 -0.27
N ASN A 143 -5.05 19.92 0.68
CA ASN A 143 -4.71 19.46 2.02
C ASN A 143 -5.93 18.94 2.78
N LEU A 144 -7.12 19.48 2.50
CA LEU A 144 -8.37 18.96 3.08
C LEU A 144 -8.71 17.57 2.52
N ARG A 145 -8.45 17.34 1.23
CA ARG A 145 -8.61 16.02 0.61
C ARG A 145 -7.61 15.01 1.17
N VAL A 146 -6.34 15.39 1.30
CA VAL A 146 -5.30 14.56 1.91
C VAL A 146 -5.65 14.20 3.35
N ALA A 147 -6.11 15.16 4.16
CA ALA A 147 -6.54 14.91 5.54
C ALA A 147 -7.74 13.95 5.60
N ALA A 148 -8.71 14.10 4.69
CA ALA A 148 -9.86 13.20 4.57
C ALA A 148 -9.44 11.77 4.20
N ALA A 149 -8.54 11.62 3.22
CA ALA A 149 -7.98 10.35 2.79
C ALA A 149 -7.24 9.64 3.93
N LEU A 150 -6.32 10.33 4.62
CA LEU A 150 -5.59 9.78 5.76
C LEU A 150 -6.50 9.35 6.90
N GLN A 151 -7.50 10.18 7.23
CA GLN A 151 -8.43 9.85 8.30
C GLN A 151 -9.23 8.60 7.94
N ALA A 152 -9.79 8.51 6.73
CA ALA A 152 -10.49 7.30 6.30
C ALA A 152 -9.56 6.08 6.27
N TYR A 153 -8.35 6.22 5.76
CA TYR A 153 -7.34 5.16 5.79
C TYR A 153 -7.11 4.63 7.20
N SER A 154 -6.90 5.53 8.18
CA SER A 154 -6.67 5.15 9.58
C SER A 154 -7.87 4.46 10.25
N GLU A 155 -9.08 4.74 9.77
CA GLU A 155 -10.32 4.14 10.29
C GLU A 155 -10.56 2.73 9.74
N TRP A 156 -10.11 2.45 8.51
CA TRP A 156 -10.42 1.22 7.78
C TRP A 156 -9.27 0.23 7.67
N MET A 157 -8.02 0.71 7.73
CA MET A 157 -6.83 -0.14 7.59
C MET A 157 -6.21 -0.46 8.94
N PRO A 158 -5.82 -1.72 9.21
CA PRO A 158 -5.23 -2.13 10.48
C PRO A 158 -3.73 -1.76 10.55
N THR A 159 -3.40 -0.50 10.23
CA THR A 159 -2.04 0.04 10.24
C THR A 159 -1.93 1.10 11.32
N ARG A 160 -0.93 0.97 12.20
CA ARG A 160 -0.57 2.06 13.13
C ARG A 160 0.34 3.03 12.38
N LEU A 161 -0.11 4.28 12.24
CA LEU A 161 0.69 5.36 11.67
C LEU A 161 1.45 6.09 12.79
N ASP A 162 2.67 6.53 12.47
CA ASP A 162 3.40 7.51 13.28
C ASP A 162 3.20 8.89 12.64
N GLY A 163 2.23 9.65 13.17
CA GLY A 163 1.73 10.84 12.48
C GLY A 163 1.17 10.49 11.10
N ASN A 164 1.75 11.07 10.05
CA ASN A 164 1.38 10.81 8.65
C ASN A 164 2.34 9.85 7.92
N LEU A 165 3.18 9.12 8.67
CA LEU A 165 4.18 8.22 8.09
C LEU A 165 3.65 6.79 8.02
N ILE A 166 3.69 6.20 6.82
CA ILE A 166 3.41 4.76 6.64
C ILE A 166 4.67 3.91 6.47
N TYR A 167 5.77 4.49 5.98
CA TYR A 167 7.01 3.74 5.78
C TYR A 167 7.55 3.26 7.13
N ARG A 168 7.95 1.98 7.19
CA ARG A 168 8.32 1.29 8.45
C ARG A 168 9.04 -0.01 8.17
N THR A 169 9.70 -0.53 9.20
CA THR A 169 10.34 -1.85 9.17
C THR A 169 9.57 -2.83 10.05
N LEU A 170 9.29 -4.01 9.53
CA LEU A 170 8.70 -5.14 10.26
C LEU A 170 9.68 -6.32 10.22
N ARG A 171 9.88 -6.98 11.35
CA ARG A 171 10.77 -8.15 11.46
C ARG A 171 9.97 -9.39 11.81
N HIS A 172 10.24 -10.47 11.09
CA HIS A 172 9.71 -11.81 11.36
C HIS A 172 10.86 -12.71 11.81
N GLY A 173 11.19 -12.61 13.10
CA GLY A 173 12.37 -13.27 13.69
C GLY A 173 13.64 -13.02 12.87
N ASP A 174 14.44 -14.07 12.72
CA ASP A 174 15.66 -14.05 11.89
C ASP A 174 15.37 -14.39 10.42
N LEU A 175 14.13 -14.76 10.07
CA LEU A 175 13.79 -15.20 8.73
C LEU A 175 13.71 -14.04 7.74
N ALA A 176 12.93 -13.00 8.06
CA ALA A 176 12.64 -11.93 7.10
C ALA A 176 12.52 -10.56 7.76
N THR A 177 13.08 -9.54 7.10
CA THR A 177 12.82 -8.13 7.38
C THR A 177 12.07 -7.51 6.21
N ILE A 178 10.89 -6.93 6.46
CA ILE A 178 10.12 -6.18 5.48
C ILE A 178 10.35 -4.70 5.72
N VAL A 179 10.92 -4.02 4.73
CA VAL A 179 11.11 -2.56 4.73
C VAL A 179 10.09 -1.96 3.79
N GLY A 180 9.05 -1.33 4.34
CA GLY A 180 8.02 -0.63 3.56
C GLY A 180 8.39 0.83 3.36
N VAL A 181 8.28 1.32 2.13
CA VAL A 181 8.54 2.73 1.75
C VAL A 181 7.27 3.41 1.22
N ASP A 182 7.29 4.73 1.18
CA ASP A 182 6.21 5.62 0.78
C ASP A 182 6.70 6.60 -0.29
N ARG A 183 6.45 6.29 -1.57
CA ARG A 183 6.79 7.20 -2.67
C ARG A 183 5.98 8.50 -2.62
N GLN A 184 4.75 8.47 -2.11
CA GLN A 184 3.83 9.61 -2.19
C GLN A 184 4.18 10.72 -1.20
N ARG A 185 4.85 10.40 -0.09
CA ARG A 185 5.34 11.37 0.89
C ARG A 185 5.98 12.62 0.25
N ARG A 186 6.93 12.47 -0.66
CA ARG A 186 7.68 13.61 -1.23
C ARG A 186 6.82 14.55 -2.08
N PHE A 187 5.65 14.10 -2.52
CA PHE A 187 4.73 14.90 -3.32
C PHE A 187 3.66 15.57 -2.45
N ILE A 188 3.24 14.88 -1.38
CA ILE A 188 2.20 15.36 -0.46
C ILE A 188 2.79 16.25 0.64
N TRP A 189 3.94 15.87 1.19
CA TRP A 189 4.69 16.60 2.23
C TRP A 189 6.17 16.74 1.82
N PRO A 190 6.47 17.55 0.79
CA PRO A 190 7.82 17.76 0.33
C PRO A 190 8.67 18.43 1.42
N GLU A 191 9.89 17.95 1.62
CA GLU A 191 10.89 18.61 2.46
C GLU A 191 11.85 19.45 1.60
N PRO A 192 12.38 20.58 2.11
CA PRO A 192 13.25 21.46 1.33
C PRO A 192 14.50 20.79 0.74
N ASP A 193 14.98 19.70 1.32
CA ASP A 193 16.19 18.98 0.94
C ASP A 193 15.93 17.68 0.17
N ASP A 194 14.68 17.38 -0.21
CA ASP A 194 14.33 16.13 -0.92
C ASP A 194 15.07 15.95 -2.24
N GLY A 195 15.43 17.06 -2.90
CA GLY A 195 16.10 17.06 -4.18
C GLY A 195 15.31 16.30 -5.25
N ASP A 196 16.01 15.56 -6.10
CA ASP A 196 15.42 14.71 -7.14
C ASP A 196 15.36 13.22 -6.74
N LEU A 197 15.50 12.90 -5.45
CA LEU A 197 15.50 11.53 -4.95
C LEU A 197 14.11 10.91 -5.01
N TYR A 198 14.03 9.65 -5.45
CA TYR A 198 12.76 8.93 -5.64
C TYR A 198 11.84 8.95 -4.40
N LEU A 199 12.41 8.76 -3.19
CA LEU A 199 11.68 8.77 -1.92
C LEU A 199 11.77 10.09 -1.12
N GLY A 200 12.49 11.10 -1.65
CA GLY A 200 12.95 12.23 -0.84
C GLY A 200 14.15 11.88 0.05
N ARG A 201 14.81 12.90 0.61
CA ARG A 201 16.13 12.75 1.26
C ARG A 201 16.05 11.99 2.57
N ALA A 202 15.17 12.45 3.46
CA ALA A 202 15.00 11.90 4.80
C ALA A 202 14.62 10.41 4.76
N GLN A 203 13.66 10.04 3.92
CA GLN A 203 13.25 8.65 3.79
C GLN A 203 14.32 7.78 3.12
N PHE A 204 15.10 8.33 2.17
CA PHE A 204 16.20 7.58 1.57
C PHE A 204 17.33 7.31 2.56
N ASP A 205 17.69 8.29 3.40
CA ASP A 205 18.65 8.08 4.51
C ASP A 205 18.15 7.03 5.50
N TRP A 206 16.88 7.14 5.87
CA TRP A 206 16.24 6.15 6.72
C TRP A 206 16.33 4.76 6.08
N LEU A 207 15.97 4.60 4.80
CA LEU A 207 16.05 3.33 4.08
C LEU A 207 17.49 2.77 4.08
N ASP A 208 18.50 3.58 3.79
CA ASP A 208 19.89 3.16 3.82
C ASP A 208 20.32 2.64 5.21
N SER A 209 19.86 3.32 6.27
CA SER A 209 20.11 2.89 7.65
C SER A 209 19.42 1.56 7.97
N GLN A 210 18.18 1.35 7.49
CA GLN A 210 17.44 0.11 7.73
C GLN A 210 18.10 -1.06 7.03
N LEU A 211 18.43 -0.91 5.74
CA LEU A 211 19.09 -1.94 4.94
C LEU A 211 20.47 -2.32 5.51
N GLY A 212 21.21 -1.34 6.05
CA GLY A 212 22.50 -1.59 6.69
C GLY A 212 22.41 -2.30 8.05
N ALA A 213 21.23 -2.34 8.66
CA ALA A 213 20.96 -2.97 9.95
C ALA A 213 20.18 -4.29 9.83
N VAL A 214 19.92 -4.78 8.61
CA VAL A 214 19.26 -6.07 8.42
C VAL A 214 20.24 -7.21 8.73
N THR A 215 19.77 -8.16 9.52
CA THR A 215 20.48 -9.39 9.89
C THR A 215 19.69 -10.65 9.57
N SER A 216 18.47 -10.50 9.03
CA SER A 216 17.60 -11.61 8.67
C SER A 216 18.05 -12.30 7.39
N ASP A 217 17.66 -13.56 7.19
CA ASP A 217 17.99 -14.34 5.99
C ASP A 217 17.42 -13.70 4.70
N TRP A 218 16.26 -13.05 4.81
CA TRP A 218 15.58 -12.38 3.71
C TRP A 218 15.30 -10.91 4.02
N THR A 219 15.48 -10.05 3.03
CA THR A 219 14.93 -8.69 3.04
C THR A 219 13.84 -8.57 1.97
N VAL A 220 12.73 -7.91 2.30
CA VAL A 220 11.67 -7.56 1.35
C VAL A 220 11.55 -6.05 1.31
N LEU A 221 11.72 -5.44 0.14
CA LEU A 221 11.39 -4.03 -0.06
C LEU A 221 9.94 -3.94 -0.57
N ALA A 222 9.02 -3.52 0.30
CA ALA A 222 7.61 -3.30 -0.04
C ALA A 222 7.43 -1.86 -0.53
N GLN A 223 7.12 -1.71 -1.81
CA GLN A 223 7.11 -0.42 -2.51
C GLN A 223 6.12 -0.44 -3.69
N GLN A 224 5.74 0.75 -4.15
CA GLN A 224 4.58 0.96 -5.02
C GLN A 224 4.86 0.74 -6.51
N SER A 225 5.99 1.26 -7.01
CA SER A 225 6.25 1.34 -8.46
C SER A 225 7.23 0.27 -8.94
N THR A 226 7.52 0.19 -10.24
CA THR A 226 8.51 -0.81 -10.70
C THR A 226 9.92 -0.50 -10.19
N PHE A 227 10.57 -1.46 -9.52
CA PHE A 227 11.98 -1.34 -9.09
C PHE A 227 12.96 -1.78 -10.18
N ALA A 228 12.64 -2.80 -10.98
CA ALA A 228 13.52 -3.31 -12.01
C ALA A 228 13.83 -2.26 -13.09
N ALA A 229 14.99 -2.38 -13.74
CA ALA A 229 15.37 -1.50 -14.84
C ALA A 229 14.31 -1.57 -15.95
N THR A 230 13.61 -0.46 -16.17
CA THR A 230 12.67 -0.33 -17.28
C THR A 230 13.42 0.12 -18.53
N ALA A 231 12.98 -0.35 -19.71
CA ALA A 231 13.60 0.01 -20.98
C ALA A 231 13.70 1.55 -21.14
N PRO A 232 14.73 2.09 -21.83
CA PRO A 232 15.02 3.54 -21.89
C PRO A 232 13.84 4.42 -22.35
N ASN A 233 12.88 3.83 -23.05
CA ASN A 233 11.74 4.53 -23.65
C ASN A 233 10.44 4.39 -22.83
N ARG A 234 10.45 3.70 -21.68
CA ARG A 234 9.31 3.72 -20.75
C ARG A 234 9.46 4.91 -19.81
N ARG A 235 8.59 5.89 -19.95
CA ARG A 235 8.34 6.95 -18.96
C ARG A 235 7.58 6.38 -17.76
N SER A 236 8.04 5.29 -17.16
CA SER A 236 7.43 4.75 -15.94
C SER A 236 7.98 5.51 -14.75
N GLY A 237 7.10 5.98 -13.87
CA GLY A 237 7.43 6.67 -12.61
C GLY A 237 8.10 5.77 -11.55
N GLY A 238 8.90 4.78 -11.97
CA GLY A 238 9.63 3.86 -11.11
C GLY A 238 11.02 4.35 -10.74
N TRP A 239 11.81 3.45 -10.17
CA TRP A 239 13.13 3.78 -9.63
C TRP A 239 14.15 4.12 -10.73
N GLY A 240 14.75 5.31 -10.64
CA GLY A 240 15.86 5.72 -11.49
C GLY A 240 17.15 4.93 -11.19
N GLU A 241 18.05 4.84 -12.18
CA GLU A 241 19.30 4.07 -12.10
C GLU A 241 20.14 4.40 -10.87
N ARG A 242 20.26 5.70 -10.56
CA ARG A 242 21.03 6.21 -9.41
C ARG A 242 20.49 5.67 -8.09
N ASP A 243 19.20 5.85 -7.86
CA ASP A 243 18.56 5.53 -6.58
C ASP A 243 18.44 4.02 -6.41
N ARG A 244 18.10 3.30 -7.50
CA ARG A 244 18.11 1.84 -7.54
C ARG A 244 19.50 1.28 -7.24
N GLY A 245 20.54 1.82 -7.87
CA GLY A 245 21.92 1.39 -7.69
C GLY A 245 22.37 1.49 -6.24
N ARG A 246 22.03 2.59 -5.55
CA ARG A 246 22.32 2.79 -4.12
C ARG A 246 21.63 1.73 -3.25
N VAL A 247 20.35 1.46 -3.48
CA VAL A 247 19.60 0.41 -2.76
C VAL A 247 20.25 -0.95 -3.00
N LEU A 248 20.55 -1.31 -4.25
CA LEU A 248 21.19 -2.58 -4.61
C LEU A 248 22.59 -2.74 -3.98
N THR A 249 23.42 -1.69 -4.01
CA THR A 249 24.75 -1.72 -3.38
C THR A 249 24.65 -1.93 -1.88
N ARG A 250 23.73 -1.24 -1.20
CA ARG A 250 23.52 -1.40 0.24
C ARG A 250 22.99 -2.79 0.61
N SER A 251 22.16 -3.34 -0.26
CA SER A 251 21.53 -4.65 -0.11
C SER A 251 22.50 -5.82 -0.29
N ALA A 252 23.53 -5.65 -1.13
CA ALA A 252 24.51 -6.70 -1.40
C ALA A 252 25.29 -7.16 -0.15
N SER A 253 25.32 -6.34 0.91
CA SER A 253 25.93 -6.69 2.19
C SER A 253 24.99 -7.40 3.18
N SER A 254 23.69 -7.57 2.85
CA SER A 254 22.63 -7.89 3.83
C SER A 254 21.84 -9.17 3.52
N GLY A 255 22.31 -10.03 2.59
CA GLY A 255 21.62 -11.27 2.18
C GLY A 255 20.71 -11.11 0.96
N PRO A 256 20.04 -12.19 0.50
CA PRO A 256 19.16 -12.15 -0.66
C PRO A 256 17.91 -11.28 -0.41
N ILE A 257 17.58 -10.42 -1.39
CA ILE A 257 16.42 -9.54 -1.35
C ILE A 257 15.35 -9.99 -2.33
N TRP A 258 14.11 -10.07 -1.85
CA TRP A 258 12.92 -10.13 -2.69
C TRP A 258 12.38 -8.73 -2.95
N TRP A 259 12.16 -8.44 -4.22
CA TRP A 259 11.51 -7.22 -4.69
C TRP A 259 10.07 -7.58 -5.03
N SER A 260 9.11 -6.92 -4.37
CA SER A 260 7.69 -6.99 -4.71
C SER A 260 7.26 -5.73 -5.43
#